data_AF-A0A367ASS9-F1
#
_entry.id   AF-A0A367ASS9-F1
#
_cell.length_a   1.000
_cell.length_b   1.000
_cell.length_c   1.000
_cell.angle_alpha   90.00
_cell.angle_beta   90.00
_cell.angle_gamma   90.00
#
_symmetry.space_group_name_H-M   'P 1'
#
loop_
_entity.id
_entity.type
_entity.pdbx_description
1 polymer ?
#
loop_
_entity_poly.entity_id
_entity_poly.type
_entity_poly.pdbx_seq_one_letter_code
_entity_poly.pdbx_strand_id
1 'polypeptide(L)'
;MIWLALSLLSSVGLVIVLGTSSTARYEFERNGVQQQRQRTAAPTSAPVAAPAAQVPAAGPGAAQAAPAPKSVAVGTHPSARLATVAPMATGWWLVDGPGAPLAGPFADVIDADWAAFSLGLPESARTVYGAQREDGGVARRQSPQERVWLDELGRQLDRLPEEWTELISDDDALTTLAVDVTAALLEAGLPLHDCDGHAAEGRGTGGACLTPRPEAGGLVVTWRQHDRMSVQQVRGADADAAVQQAMTAAVVTVLEQLGFVVEPYGAAGGHLVTASGR
;
A
#
# COMPACT_ATOMS: atom_id res chain seq x y z
N MET A 1 -31.23 -25.78 8.15
CA MET A 1 -29.76 -26.04 8.15
C MET A 1 -29.26 -26.71 6.87
N ILE A 2 -29.87 -27.79 6.37
CA ILE A 2 -29.41 -28.51 5.16
C ILE A 2 -29.35 -27.61 3.90
N TRP A 3 -30.31 -26.70 3.72
CA TRP A 3 -30.34 -25.76 2.59
C TRP A 3 -29.24 -24.70 2.61
N LEU A 4 -28.82 -24.25 3.79
CA LEU A 4 -27.71 -23.30 3.94
C LEU A 4 -26.37 -23.98 3.64
N ALA A 5 -26.21 -25.25 4.05
CA ALA A 5 -25.02 -26.03 3.74
C ALA A 5 -24.87 -26.29 2.22
N LEU A 6 -25.97 -26.59 1.53
CA LEU A 6 -25.99 -26.74 0.07
C LEU A 6 -25.64 -25.45 -0.66
N SER A 7 -26.19 -24.31 -0.21
CA SER A 7 -25.85 -22.99 -0.78
C SER A 7 -24.37 -22.65 -0.60
N LEU A 8 -23.82 -22.88 0.60
CA LEU A 8 -22.42 -22.62 0.90
C LEU A 8 -21.49 -23.49 0.05
N LEU A 9 -21.78 -24.79 -0.05
CA LEU A 9 -20.99 -25.73 -0.86
C LEU A 9 -21.04 -25.36 -2.35
N SER A 10 -22.20 -24.90 -2.85
CA SER A 10 -22.33 -24.43 -4.23
C SER A 10 -21.51 -23.17 -4.49
N SER A 11 -21.54 -22.19 -3.58
CA SER A 11 -20.74 -20.96 -3.70
C SER A 11 -19.24 -21.24 -3.64
N VAL A 12 -18.78 -22.12 -2.73
CA VAL A 12 -17.37 -22.51 -2.64
C VAL A 12 -16.91 -23.24 -3.90
N GLY A 13 -17.72 -24.17 -4.42
CA GLY A 13 -17.43 -24.85 -5.69
C GLY A 13 -17.32 -23.88 -6.87
N LEU A 14 -18.21 -22.88 -6.95
CA LEU A 14 -18.19 -21.85 -7.98
C LEU A 14 -16.90 -21.00 -7.92
N VAL A 15 -16.48 -20.59 -6.72
CA VAL A 15 -15.26 -19.81 -6.51
C VAL A 15 -14.00 -20.59 -6.92
N ILE A 16 -13.94 -21.88 -6.59
CA ILE A 16 -12.80 -22.74 -6.97
C ILE A 16 -12.74 -22.93 -8.50
N VAL A 17 -13.88 -23.12 -9.16
CA VAL A 17 -13.94 -23.25 -10.63
C VAL A 17 -13.58 -21.93 -11.32
N LEU A 18 -14.07 -20.79 -10.81
CA LEU A 18 -13.68 -19.48 -11.35
C LEU A 18 -12.18 -19.21 -11.15
N GLY A 19 -11.64 -19.49 -9.97
CA GLY A 19 -10.22 -19.30 -9.67
C GLY A 19 -9.31 -20.13 -10.57
N THR A 20 -9.63 -21.41 -10.79
CA THR A 20 -8.85 -22.31 -11.66
C THR A 20 -8.99 -21.97 -13.15
N SER A 21 -10.15 -21.46 -13.59
CA SER A 21 -10.34 -21.01 -14.97
C SER A 21 -9.58 -19.70 -15.28
N SER A 22 -9.41 -18.84 -14.28
CA SER A 22 -8.70 -17.56 -14.41
C SER A 22 -7.19 -17.79 -14.54
N THR A 23 -6.60 -18.65 -13.69
CA THR A 23 -5.16 -18.98 -13.79
C THR A 23 -4.81 -19.70 -15.10
N ALA A 24 -5.68 -20.57 -15.61
CA ALA A 24 -5.46 -21.23 -16.90
C ALA A 24 -5.34 -20.21 -18.06
N ARG A 25 -6.23 -19.20 -18.09
CA ARG A 25 -6.22 -18.18 -19.15
C ARG A 25 -4.98 -17.29 -19.09
N TYR A 26 -4.52 -16.93 -17.90
CA TYR A 26 -3.28 -16.17 -17.71
C TYR A 26 -2.04 -16.97 -18.15
N GLU A 27 -1.99 -18.28 -17.91
CA GLU A 27 -0.88 -19.12 -18.36
C GLU A 27 -0.87 -19.32 -19.89
N PHE A 28 -2.04 -19.45 -20.53
CA PHE A 28 -2.13 -19.54 -21.99
C PHE A 28 -1.69 -18.24 -22.68
N GLU A 29 -2.08 -17.07 -22.17
CA GLU A 29 -1.63 -15.77 -22.73
C GLU A 29 -0.12 -15.56 -22.53
N ARG A 30 0.43 -15.95 -21.38
CA ARG A 30 1.89 -15.86 -21.10
C ARG A 30 2.71 -16.78 -22.01
N ASN A 31 2.26 -18.01 -22.24
CA ASN A 31 2.93 -18.97 -23.12
C ASN A 31 2.85 -18.55 -24.60
N GLY A 32 1.74 -17.94 -25.04
CA GLY A 32 1.58 -17.41 -26.39
C GLY A 32 2.56 -16.27 -26.72
N VAL A 33 2.77 -15.34 -25.79
CA VAL A 33 3.71 -14.22 -25.95
C VAL A 33 5.17 -14.70 -26.01
N GLN A 34 5.52 -15.75 -25.26
CA GLN A 34 6.87 -16.36 -25.32
C GLN A 34 7.12 -17.12 -26.63
N GLN A 35 6.14 -17.90 -27.12
CA GLN A 35 6.27 -18.57 -28.42
C GLN A 35 6.35 -17.57 -29.59
N GLN A 36 5.64 -16.45 -29.52
CA GLN A 36 5.71 -15.41 -30.53
C GLN A 36 7.07 -14.72 -30.55
N ARG A 37 7.64 -14.39 -29.38
CA ARG A 37 9.01 -13.86 -29.26
C ARG A 37 10.08 -14.85 -29.78
N GLN A 38 9.90 -16.15 -29.54
CA GLN A 38 10.81 -17.18 -30.07
C GLN A 38 10.70 -17.33 -31.59
N ARG A 39 9.50 -17.19 -32.17
CA ARG A 39 9.31 -17.20 -33.63
C ARG A 39 9.90 -15.97 -34.33
N THR A 40 9.94 -14.82 -33.66
CA THR A 40 10.56 -13.60 -34.21
C THR A 40 12.10 -13.62 -34.12
N ALA A 41 12.69 -14.50 -33.30
CA ALA A 41 14.12 -14.55 -33.01
C ALA A 41 14.90 -15.68 -33.73
N ALA A 42 14.39 -16.22 -34.84
CA ALA A 42 15.13 -17.20 -35.65
C ALA A 42 16.20 -16.49 -36.53
N PRO A 43 17.49 -16.90 -36.47
CA PRO A 43 18.58 -16.19 -37.15
C PRO A 43 18.68 -16.54 -38.63
N THR A 44 18.78 -15.53 -39.49
CA THR A 44 19.23 -15.69 -40.89
C THR A 44 20.75 -15.61 -40.92
N SER A 45 21.39 -16.74 -41.23
CA SER A 45 22.83 -16.88 -41.44
C SER A 45 23.25 -16.39 -42.83
N ALA A 46 24.22 -15.47 -42.91
CA ALA A 46 25.20 -15.42 -44.01
C ALA A 46 26.45 -14.60 -43.59
N PRO A 47 27.65 -14.93 -44.12
CA PRO A 47 28.93 -14.65 -43.46
C PRO A 47 29.72 -13.50 -44.12
N VAL A 48 30.50 -12.74 -43.33
CA VAL A 48 31.64 -11.94 -43.84
C VAL A 48 32.80 -12.01 -42.85
N ALA A 49 33.99 -12.10 -43.42
CA ALA A 49 35.24 -12.63 -42.89
C ALA A 49 35.95 -11.80 -41.80
N ALA A 50 36.80 -12.50 -41.04
CA ALA A 50 37.72 -12.01 -40.02
C ALA A 50 38.86 -11.15 -40.60
N PRO A 51 39.54 -10.38 -39.73
CA PRO A 51 40.93 -10.76 -39.46
C PRO A 51 41.31 -10.75 -37.96
N ALA A 52 42.44 -11.41 -37.71
CA ALA A 52 42.95 -11.95 -36.46
C ALA A 52 43.64 -10.94 -35.52
N ALA A 53 43.67 -11.27 -34.22
CA ALA A 53 44.75 -10.98 -33.26
C ALA A 53 44.50 -11.82 -31.99
N GLN A 54 45.26 -12.89 -31.74
CA GLN A 54 46.42 -12.96 -30.82
C GLN A 54 46.09 -12.68 -29.34
N VAL A 55 46.12 -13.75 -28.55
CA VAL A 55 46.23 -13.85 -27.07
C VAL A 55 47.75 -13.93 -26.77
N PRO A 56 48.36 -13.34 -25.71
CA PRO A 56 48.13 -13.82 -24.34
C PRO A 56 48.44 -12.94 -23.10
N ALA A 57 47.97 -13.47 -21.96
CA ALA A 57 48.58 -13.55 -20.62
C ALA A 57 48.67 -12.33 -19.67
N ALA A 58 47.86 -12.44 -18.60
CA ALA A 58 48.18 -12.38 -17.17
C ALA A 58 49.25 -11.41 -16.60
N GLY A 59 48.80 -10.56 -15.66
CA GLY A 59 49.63 -9.92 -14.63
C GLY A 59 48.82 -8.97 -13.73
N PRO A 60 48.96 -9.00 -12.38
CA PRO A 60 48.03 -8.41 -11.42
C PRO A 60 48.32 -6.93 -11.10
N GLY A 61 47.27 -6.13 -10.82
CA GLY A 61 47.42 -4.72 -10.48
C GLY A 61 46.27 -4.20 -9.61
N ALA A 62 46.62 -3.53 -8.53
CA ALA A 62 45.79 -3.19 -7.39
C ALA A 62 44.80 -2.02 -7.61
N ALA A 63 43.73 -2.06 -6.81
CA ALA A 63 43.05 -0.96 -6.13
C ALA A 63 42.82 0.39 -6.85
N GLN A 64 41.53 0.75 -7.03
CA GLN A 64 41.00 1.99 -6.44
C GLN A 64 39.47 2.03 -6.50
N ALA A 65 38.85 1.81 -5.35
CA ALA A 65 37.44 2.09 -5.11
C ALA A 65 37.26 3.62 -5.00
N ALA A 66 36.32 4.15 -5.77
CA ALA A 66 35.96 5.56 -5.77
C ALA A 66 35.36 5.99 -4.41
N PRO A 67 35.69 7.19 -3.89
CA PRO A 67 35.14 7.67 -2.62
C PRO A 67 33.70 8.18 -2.78
N ALA A 68 32.82 7.72 -1.90
CA ALA A 68 31.46 8.23 -1.75
C ALA A 68 31.46 9.68 -1.19
N PRO A 69 30.48 10.52 -1.57
CA PRO A 69 30.44 11.92 -1.17
C PRO A 69 30.15 12.10 0.34
N LYS A 70 30.91 13.00 0.96
CA LYS A 70 30.77 13.42 2.36
C LYS A 70 29.52 14.30 2.51
N SER A 71 28.57 13.90 3.33
CA SER A 71 27.46 14.77 3.74
C SER A 71 27.94 15.74 4.82
N VAL A 72 27.69 17.03 4.58
CA VAL A 72 27.98 18.14 5.49
C VAL A 72 26.72 18.41 6.31
N ALA A 73 26.81 18.24 7.63
CA ALA A 73 25.73 18.61 8.55
C ALA A 73 25.77 20.11 8.82
N VAL A 74 24.71 20.82 8.43
CA VAL A 74 24.44 22.19 8.89
C VAL A 74 23.35 22.09 9.96
N GLY A 75 23.73 22.29 11.22
CA GLY A 75 22.81 22.32 12.35
C GLY A 75 22.51 23.74 12.80
N THR A 76 21.26 24.02 13.15
CA THR A 76 20.86 25.15 14.01
C THR A 76 19.78 24.72 14.99
N HIS A 77 20.16 23.99 16.05
CA HIS A 77 19.47 24.04 17.35
C HIS A 77 20.36 23.47 18.48
N PRO A 78 20.42 24.09 19.67
CA PRO A 78 21.36 23.69 20.72
C PRO A 78 20.73 22.63 21.62
N SER A 79 20.87 21.36 21.27
CA SER A 79 20.88 20.23 22.22
C SER A 79 21.19 18.93 21.48
N ALA A 80 22.46 18.55 21.49
CA ALA A 80 22.97 17.18 21.54
C ALA A 80 24.40 17.19 20.99
N ARG A 81 25.37 17.05 21.90
CA ARG A 81 26.73 16.67 21.54
C ARG A 81 26.63 15.22 21.04
N LEU A 82 26.53 15.04 19.72
CA LEU A 82 26.55 13.73 19.07
C LEU A 82 27.95 13.13 19.25
N ALA A 83 28.12 12.34 20.31
CA ALA A 83 29.19 11.35 20.33
C ALA A 83 28.94 10.39 19.16
N THR A 84 29.92 10.25 18.28
CA THR A 84 29.94 9.22 17.24
C THR A 84 30.02 7.85 17.90
N VAL A 85 28.86 7.31 18.26
CA VAL A 85 28.68 5.92 18.69
C VAL A 85 28.50 5.08 17.43
N ALA A 86 29.13 3.90 17.39
CA ALA A 86 28.96 2.92 16.31
C ALA A 86 27.46 2.68 16.01
N PRO A 87 27.06 2.36 14.77
CA PRO A 87 25.65 2.22 14.44
C PRO A 87 25.03 1.15 15.34
N MET A 88 24.12 1.59 16.20
CA MET A 88 23.30 0.71 17.02
C MET A 88 22.46 -0.14 16.08
N ALA A 89 22.53 -1.46 16.24
CA ALA A 89 21.89 -2.36 15.31
C ALA A 89 20.37 -2.09 15.29
N THR A 90 19.82 -1.86 14.11
CA THR A 90 18.40 -1.57 13.89
C THR A 90 17.79 -2.73 13.11
N GLY A 91 16.63 -3.21 13.55
CA GLY A 91 15.96 -4.34 12.93
C GLY A 91 14.77 -4.81 13.76
N TRP A 92 14.35 -6.04 13.53
CA TRP A 92 13.29 -6.68 14.30
C TRP A 92 13.86 -7.31 15.56
N TRP A 93 13.24 -7.06 16.70
CA TRP A 93 13.67 -7.57 17.99
C TRP A 93 12.52 -8.33 18.64
N LEU A 94 12.85 -9.44 19.28
CA LEU A 94 11.98 -10.07 20.25
C LEU A 94 12.24 -9.40 21.59
N VAL A 95 11.21 -8.87 22.22
CA VAL A 95 11.32 -8.24 23.53
C VAL A 95 10.35 -8.90 24.53
N ASP A 96 10.75 -8.94 25.79
CA ASP A 96 9.86 -9.24 26.91
C ASP A 96 9.55 -7.96 27.69
N GLY A 97 8.33 -7.88 28.22
CA GLY A 97 7.88 -6.77 29.05
C GLY A 97 8.18 -5.37 28.46
N PRO A 98 8.72 -4.41 29.24
CA PRO A 98 8.89 -3.01 28.83
C PRO A 98 10.06 -2.77 27.82
N GLY A 99 10.49 -3.78 27.07
CA GLY A 99 11.46 -3.63 25.98
C GLY A 99 12.84 -4.25 26.24
N ALA A 100 12.94 -5.21 27.15
CA ALA A 100 14.16 -5.99 27.34
C ALA A 100 14.32 -6.96 26.15
N PRO A 101 15.40 -6.88 25.35
CA PRO A 101 15.57 -7.75 24.20
C PRO A 101 15.83 -9.19 24.65
N LEU A 102 15.07 -10.12 24.08
CA LEU A 102 15.28 -11.55 24.16
C LEU A 102 16.19 -12.05 23.03
N ALA A 103 16.00 -11.53 21.82
CA ALA A 103 16.80 -11.86 20.64
C ALA A 103 16.66 -10.80 19.53
N GLY A 104 17.64 -10.76 18.63
CA GLY A 104 17.66 -9.85 17.47
C GLY A 104 19.04 -9.19 17.26
N PRO A 105 19.14 -8.28 16.28
CA PRO A 105 18.10 -7.92 15.34
C PRO A 105 17.92 -8.97 14.24
N PHE A 106 16.68 -9.26 13.88
CA PHE A 106 16.29 -10.03 12.70
C PHE A 106 16.07 -9.09 11.51
N ALA A 107 16.29 -9.62 10.30
CA ALA A 107 16.15 -8.85 9.06
C ALA A 107 14.68 -8.54 8.74
N ASP A 108 13.78 -9.46 9.05
CA ASP A 108 12.34 -9.30 8.88
C ASP A 108 11.53 -9.83 10.08
N VAL A 109 10.23 -9.53 10.05
CA VAL A 109 9.26 -9.92 11.11
C VAL A 109 9.01 -11.42 11.13
N ILE A 110 9.10 -12.08 9.97
CA ILE A 110 8.81 -13.51 9.82
C ILE A 110 9.90 -14.31 10.54
N ASP A 111 11.17 -13.96 10.32
CA ASP A 111 12.31 -14.56 11.02
C ASP A 111 12.23 -14.38 12.55
N ALA A 112 11.82 -13.20 13.00
CA ALA A 112 11.63 -12.93 14.42
C ALA A 112 10.50 -13.79 15.00
N ASP A 113 9.35 -13.88 14.33
CA ASP A 113 8.22 -14.70 14.78
C ASP A 113 8.55 -16.20 14.78
N TRP A 114 9.28 -16.69 13.77
CA TRP A 114 9.78 -18.06 13.73
C TRP A 114 10.76 -18.35 14.87
N ALA A 115 11.64 -17.41 15.20
CA ALA A 115 12.54 -17.55 16.34
C ALA A 115 11.77 -17.60 17.66
N ALA A 116 10.74 -16.76 17.84
CA ALA A 116 9.89 -16.78 19.03
C ALA A 116 9.21 -18.13 19.23
N PHE A 117 8.64 -18.67 18.15
CA PHE A 117 8.01 -19.99 18.14
C PHE A 117 9.01 -21.12 18.44
N SER A 118 10.16 -21.13 17.75
CA SER A 118 11.16 -22.19 17.86
C SER A 118 11.85 -22.23 19.23
N LEU A 119 11.99 -21.08 19.88
CA LEU A 119 12.59 -20.95 21.21
C LEU A 119 11.58 -21.18 22.34
N GLY A 120 10.29 -21.39 22.03
CA GLY A 120 9.24 -21.58 23.03
C GLY A 120 9.10 -20.39 23.98
N LEU A 121 9.24 -19.17 23.46
CA LEU A 121 9.16 -17.95 24.25
C LEU A 121 7.76 -17.76 24.86
N PRO A 122 7.65 -17.05 26.00
CA PRO A 122 6.36 -16.81 26.62
C PRO A 122 5.42 -16.01 25.71
N GLU A 123 4.11 -16.15 25.91
CA GLU A 123 3.09 -15.35 25.19
C GLU A 123 3.22 -13.84 25.45
N SER A 124 4.02 -13.39 26.43
CA SER A 124 4.35 -11.98 26.64
C SER A 124 5.38 -11.45 25.65
N ALA A 125 6.12 -12.32 24.97
CA ALA A 125 7.10 -11.92 23.97
C ALA A 125 6.39 -11.19 22.82
N ARG A 126 6.98 -10.08 22.40
CA ARG A 126 6.46 -9.26 21.30
C ARG A 126 7.57 -9.00 20.31
N THR A 127 7.23 -9.13 19.04
CA THR A 127 8.08 -8.71 17.92
C THR A 127 7.92 -7.20 17.73
N VAL A 128 9.03 -6.46 17.78
CA VAL A 128 9.03 -4.99 17.62
C VAL A 128 10.16 -4.57 16.70
N TYR A 129 9.92 -3.58 15.84
CA TYR A 129 10.97 -2.93 15.08
C TYR A 129 11.62 -1.82 15.92
N GLY A 130 12.94 -1.76 15.95
CA GLY A 130 13.63 -0.79 16.80
C GLY A 130 15.14 -0.76 16.66
N ALA A 131 15.72 0.23 17.32
CA ALA A 131 17.17 0.36 17.46
C ALA A 131 17.57 -0.01 18.90
N GLN A 132 18.62 -0.80 19.05
CA GLN A 132 19.19 -1.06 20.36
C GLN A 132 19.68 0.25 20.99
N ARG A 133 19.47 0.42 22.29
CA ARG A 133 19.97 1.55 23.10
C ARG A 133 21.28 1.15 23.81
N GLU A 134 22.01 2.14 24.33
CA GLU A 134 23.27 1.90 25.05
C GLU A 134 23.06 1.14 26.35
N ASP A 135 21.86 1.28 26.94
CA ASP A 135 21.40 0.54 28.12
C ASP A 135 21.02 -0.92 27.81
N GLY A 136 21.17 -1.36 26.56
CA GLY A 136 20.81 -2.68 26.08
C GLY A 136 19.32 -2.84 25.76
N GLY A 137 18.46 -1.86 26.05
CA GLY A 137 17.04 -1.90 25.71
C GLY A 137 16.77 -1.66 24.22
N VAL A 138 15.54 -1.89 23.77
CA VAL A 138 15.13 -1.59 22.39
C VAL A 138 14.25 -0.33 22.35
N ALA A 139 14.75 0.72 21.68
CA ALA A 139 13.93 1.88 21.34
C ALA A 139 13.04 1.51 20.15
N ARG A 140 11.72 1.44 20.35
CA ARG A 140 10.76 1.22 19.26
C ARG A 140 10.91 2.29 18.19
N ARG A 141 10.83 1.87 16.93
CA ARG A 141 10.82 2.70 15.72
C ARG A 141 9.68 2.23 14.83
N GLN A 142 9.22 3.12 13.95
CA GLN A 142 8.30 2.73 12.89
C GLN A 142 8.97 1.69 11.98
N SER A 143 8.23 0.63 11.68
CA SER A 143 8.75 -0.45 10.82
C SER A 143 8.91 0.02 9.36
N PRO A 144 9.74 -0.66 8.54
CA PRO A 144 9.78 -0.39 7.10
C PRO A 144 8.41 -0.52 6.43
N GLN A 145 7.62 -1.52 6.80
CA GLN A 145 6.28 -1.77 6.27
C GLN A 145 5.31 -0.65 6.64
N GLU A 146 5.30 -0.24 7.91
CA GLU A 146 4.49 0.88 8.40
C GLU A 146 4.85 2.18 7.70
N ARG A 147 6.15 2.44 7.45
CA ARG A 147 6.57 3.63 6.68
C ARG A 147 6.04 3.61 5.25
N VAL A 148 6.07 2.47 4.57
CA VAL A 148 5.49 2.32 3.22
C VAL A 148 3.98 2.53 3.25
N TRP A 149 3.29 2.01 4.26
CA TRP A 149 1.85 2.21 4.43
C TRP A 149 1.50 3.68 4.70
N LEU A 150 2.22 4.37 5.60
CA LEU A 150 2.03 5.80 5.89
C LEU A 150 2.30 6.69 4.67
N ASP A 151 3.32 6.34 3.90
CA ASP A 151 3.66 7.02 2.66
C ASP A 151 2.55 6.83 1.59
N GLU A 152 1.95 5.64 1.49
CA GLU A 152 0.79 5.43 0.63
C GLU A 152 -0.47 6.15 1.13
N LEU A 153 -0.72 6.14 2.45
CA LEU A 153 -1.81 6.91 3.04
C LEU A 153 -1.66 8.40 2.76
N GLY A 154 -0.46 8.96 2.89
CA GLY A 154 -0.15 10.34 2.51
C GLY A 154 -0.50 10.63 1.06
N ARG A 155 -0.09 9.76 0.11
CA ARG A 155 -0.46 9.90 -1.30
C ARG A 155 -1.96 9.82 -1.57
N GLN A 156 -2.73 9.10 -0.75
CA GLN A 156 -4.19 9.09 -0.87
C GLN A 156 -4.78 10.39 -0.35
N LEU A 157 -4.30 10.89 0.78
CA LEU A 157 -4.74 12.17 1.35
C LEU A 157 -4.42 13.37 0.44
N ASP A 158 -3.29 13.32 -0.28
CA ASP A 158 -2.92 14.32 -1.30
C ASP A 158 -3.92 14.40 -2.48
N ARG A 159 -4.85 13.44 -2.61
CA ARG A 159 -5.90 13.42 -3.64
C ARG A 159 -7.21 14.07 -3.19
N LEU A 160 -7.30 14.42 -1.90
CA LEU A 160 -8.46 15.12 -1.39
C LEU A 160 -8.61 16.46 -2.10
N PRO A 161 -9.84 16.88 -2.43
CA PRO A 161 -10.07 18.12 -3.17
C PRO A 161 -9.62 19.35 -2.36
N GLU A 162 -9.26 20.44 -3.06
CA GLU A 162 -8.80 21.72 -2.48
C GLU A 162 -9.72 22.30 -1.37
N GLU A 163 -11.02 21.97 -1.39
CA GLU A 163 -11.98 22.33 -0.31
C GLU A 163 -11.54 21.84 1.07
N TRP A 164 -10.66 20.84 1.15
CA TRP A 164 -10.02 20.40 2.37
C TRP A 164 -8.92 21.35 2.85
N THR A 165 -8.14 21.96 1.95
CA THR A 165 -7.04 22.86 2.32
C THR A 165 -7.51 24.02 3.19
N GLU A 166 -8.70 24.55 2.90
CA GLU A 166 -9.30 25.66 3.66
C GLU A 166 -9.87 25.24 5.02
N LEU A 167 -10.11 23.93 5.22
CA LEU A 167 -10.75 23.36 6.40
C LEU A 167 -9.76 22.66 7.34
N ILE A 168 -8.54 22.35 6.88
CA ILE A 168 -7.52 21.68 7.70
C ILE A 168 -7.08 22.61 8.84
N SER A 169 -7.36 22.17 10.06
CA SER A 169 -6.75 22.68 11.29
C SER A 169 -6.15 21.51 12.05
N ASP A 170 -4.99 21.73 12.69
CA ASP A 170 -4.21 20.67 13.35
C ASP A 170 -4.96 19.90 14.45
N ASP A 171 -6.10 20.41 14.93
CA ASP A 171 -6.95 19.84 15.98
C ASP A 171 -8.43 19.66 15.55
N ASP A 172 -8.71 19.53 14.26
CA ASP A 172 -10.09 19.31 13.78
C ASP A 172 -10.49 17.82 13.80
N ALA A 173 -11.63 17.55 14.44
CA ALA A 173 -12.28 16.24 14.42
C ALA A 173 -12.62 15.79 13.00
N LEU A 174 -12.90 16.75 12.09
CA LEU A 174 -13.18 16.45 10.69
C LEU A 174 -11.93 15.95 9.93
N THR A 175 -10.77 16.57 10.16
CA THR A 175 -9.49 16.11 9.59
C THR A 175 -9.14 14.73 10.11
N THR A 176 -9.34 14.47 11.41
CA THR A 176 -9.14 13.13 11.99
C THR A 176 -10.04 12.10 11.33
N LEU A 177 -11.32 12.42 11.16
CA LEU A 177 -12.28 11.54 10.48
C LEU A 177 -11.87 11.27 9.01
N ALA A 178 -11.34 12.28 8.31
CA ALA A 178 -10.83 12.13 6.95
C ALA A 178 -9.71 11.10 6.86
N VAL A 179 -8.74 11.21 7.77
CA VAL A 179 -7.60 10.30 7.86
C VAL A 179 -8.08 8.89 8.18
N ASP A 180 -8.97 8.74 9.17
CA ASP A 180 -9.51 7.44 9.58
C ASP A 180 -10.30 6.77 8.44
N VAL A 181 -11.18 7.51 7.75
CA VAL A 181 -11.95 6.99 6.61
C VAL A 181 -11.03 6.65 5.43
N THR A 182 -10.03 7.49 5.14
CA THR A 182 -9.07 7.23 4.05
C THR A 182 -8.23 6.00 4.32
N ALA A 183 -7.74 5.83 5.55
CA ALA A 183 -7.00 4.65 5.98
C ALA A 183 -7.85 3.38 5.85
N ALA A 184 -9.10 3.41 6.34
CA ALA A 184 -10.04 2.30 6.24
C ALA A 184 -10.33 1.88 4.79
N LEU A 185 -10.54 2.85 3.90
CA LEU A 185 -10.76 2.59 2.48
C LEU A 185 -9.50 2.02 1.81
N LEU A 186 -8.33 2.58 2.11
CA LEU A 186 -7.05 2.09 1.58
C LEU A 186 -6.75 0.65 2.06
N GLU A 187 -7.02 0.33 3.33
CA GLU A 187 -6.93 -1.02 3.88
C GLU A 187 -7.88 -2.00 3.17
N ALA A 188 -9.07 -1.54 2.79
CA ALA A 188 -10.02 -2.31 1.99
C ALA A 188 -9.65 -2.39 0.50
N GLY A 189 -8.57 -1.74 0.06
CA GLY A 189 -8.12 -1.71 -1.34
C GLY A 189 -8.94 -0.76 -2.23
N LEU A 190 -9.62 0.22 -1.64
CA LEU A 190 -10.43 1.23 -2.33
C LEU A 190 -9.68 2.58 -2.33
N PRO A 191 -9.04 2.99 -3.44
CA PRO A 191 -8.31 4.25 -3.48
C PRO A 191 -9.27 5.46 -3.53
N LEU A 192 -8.76 6.62 -3.10
CA LEU A 192 -9.45 7.88 -3.34
C LEU A 192 -9.36 8.28 -4.81
N HIS A 193 -10.45 8.84 -5.30
CA HIS A 193 -10.50 9.49 -6.59
C HIS A 193 -9.73 10.80 -6.52
N ASP A 194 -8.86 11.00 -7.51
CA ASP A 194 -8.07 12.21 -7.67
C ASP A 194 -8.94 13.30 -8.29
N CYS A 195 -9.43 14.20 -7.45
CA CYS A 195 -10.36 15.26 -7.84
C CYS A 195 -9.67 16.39 -8.63
N ASP A 196 -8.40 16.66 -8.31
CA ASP A 196 -7.62 17.78 -8.86
C ASP A 196 -6.72 17.36 -10.03
N GLY A 197 -6.75 16.07 -10.39
CA GLY A 197 -6.03 15.55 -11.55
C GLY A 197 -4.51 15.61 -11.38
N HIS A 198 -4.02 15.49 -10.14
CA HIS A 198 -2.59 15.42 -9.84
C HIS A 198 -1.92 14.19 -10.47
N ALA A 199 -2.71 13.17 -10.83
CA ALA A 199 -2.35 12.07 -11.69
C ALA A 199 -2.12 12.61 -13.11
N ALA A 200 -0.84 12.70 -13.46
CA ALA A 200 -0.32 13.10 -14.77
C ALA A 200 -1.26 12.78 -15.95
N GLU A 201 -1.52 13.81 -16.75
CA GLU A 201 -2.24 13.85 -18.04
C GLU A 201 -2.99 12.55 -18.43
N GLY A 202 -4.29 12.49 -18.08
CA GLY A 202 -5.26 11.64 -18.78
C GLY A 202 -5.64 10.31 -18.12
N ARG A 203 -5.52 10.16 -16.80
CA ARG A 203 -5.88 8.90 -16.12
C ARG A 203 -6.52 9.10 -14.74
N GLY A 204 -7.70 9.73 -14.70
CA GLY A 204 -8.57 9.61 -13.55
C GLY A 204 -9.04 8.15 -13.39
N THR A 205 -8.38 7.39 -12.52
CA THR A 205 -8.92 6.09 -12.08
C THR A 205 -10.17 6.34 -11.25
N GLY A 206 -11.18 5.47 -11.39
CA GLY A 206 -12.33 5.54 -10.49
C GLY A 206 -11.90 5.31 -9.03
N GLY A 207 -12.60 5.92 -8.08
CA GLY A 207 -12.23 5.88 -6.67
C GLY A 207 -13.32 6.45 -5.77
N ALA A 208 -13.13 6.37 -4.46
CA ALA A 208 -14.00 7.00 -3.49
C ALA A 208 -13.75 8.52 -3.44
N CYS A 209 -14.80 9.32 -3.32
CA CYS A 209 -14.72 10.75 -3.09
C CYS A 209 -15.18 11.07 -1.68
N LEU A 210 -14.38 11.88 -0.98
CA LEU A 210 -14.66 12.39 0.35
C LEU A 210 -14.84 13.91 0.26
N THR A 211 -16.06 14.36 0.49
CA THR A 211 -16.43 15.78 0.44
C THR A 211 -16.80 16.25 1.85
N PRO A 212 -16.14 17.25 2.44
CA PRO A 212 -16.41 17.68 3.79
C PRO A 212 -17.79 18.33 3.90
N ARG A 213 -18.49 18.08 5.01
CA ARG A 213 -19.73 18.75 5.41
C ARG A 213 -19.60 19.21 6.86
N PRO A 214 -18.87 20.32 7.12
CA PRO A 214 -18.69 20.84 8.47
C PRO A 214 -20.02 21.12 9.18
N GLU A 215 -21.03 21.56 8.44
CA GLU A 215 -22.39 21.82 8.95
C GLU A 215 -23.10 20.56 9.45
N ALA A 216 -22.73 19.39 8.94
CA ALA A 216 -23.25 18.10 9.36
C ALA A 216 -22.25 17.32 10.24
N GLY A 217 -21.10 17.92 10.56
CA GLY A 217 -20.05 17.29 11.38
C GLY A 217 -19.47 16.01 10.79
N GLY A 218 -19.39 15.90 9.45
CA GLY A 218 -19.00 14.66 8.79
C GLY A 218 -18.60 14.79 7.34
N LEU A 219 -18.43 13.64 6.69
CA LEU A 219 -17.94 13.51 5.32
C LEU A 219 -19.00 12.88 4.44
N VAL A 220 -19.30 13.51 3.31
CA VAL A 220 -20.10 12.85 2.28
C VAL A 220 -19.19 11.98 1.45
N VAL A 221 -19.54 10.69 1.41
CA VAL A 221 -18.84 9.66 0.66
C VAL A 221 -19.67 9.29 -0.56
N THR A 222 -18.99 9.25 -1.71
CA THR A 222 -19.53 8.76 -2.98
C THR A 222 -18.47 7.98 -3.73
N TRP A 223 -18.86 7.24 -4.77
CA TRP A 223 -17.91 6.74 -5.76
C TRP A 223 -17.78 7.72 -6.94
N ARG A 224 -16.63 7.78 -7.60
CA ARG A 224 -16.50 8.38 -8.93
C ARG A 224 -15.98 7.33 -9.88
N GLN A 225 -16.71 7.11 -10.96
CA GLN A 225 -16.27 6.25 -12.04
C GLN A 225 -15.15 6.89 -12.84
N HIS A 226 -14.36 6.06 -13.51
CA HIS A 226 -13.40 6.53 -14.49
C HIS A 226 -14.12 7.30 -15.62
N ASP A 227 -13.50 8.37 -16.11
CA ASP A 227 -13.98 9.22 -17.21
C ASP A 227 -14.44 8.48 -18.47
N ARG A 228 -13.85 7.30 -18.75
CA ARG A 228 -14.27 6.47 -19.89
C ARG A 228 -15.70 5.95 -19.75
N MET A 229 -16.19 5.79 -18.52
CA MET A 229 -17.59 5.49 -18.26
C MET A 229 -18.39 6.78 -18.15
N SER A 230 -18.02 7.68 -17.24
CA SER A 230 -18.83 8.86 -16.92
C SER A 230 -18.92 9.89 -18.06
N VAL A 231 -17.86 10.11 -18.82
CA VAL A 231 -17.79 11.11 -19.90
C VAL A 231 -18.04 10.50 -21.26
N GLN A 232 -17.38 9.37 -21.57
CA GLN A 232 -17.49 8.75 -22.89
C GLN A 232 -18.75 7.89 -23.04
N GLN A 233 -19.39 7.49 -21.94
CA GLN A 233 -20.64 6.72 -21.88
C GLN A 233 -20.72 5.57 -22.88
N VAL A 234 -19.60 4.85 -23.07
CA VAL A 234 -19.48 3.77 -24.07
C VAL A 234 -20.51 2.66 -23.83
N ARG A 235 -20.99 2.52 -22.59
CA ARG A 235 -21.99 1.54 -22.16
C ARG A 235 -23.40 2.11 -22.02
N GLY A 236 -23.56 3.43 -22.21
CA GLY A 236 -24.82 4.15 -22.07
C GLY A 236 -25.12 4.59 -20.64
N ALA A 237 -25.87 5.69 -20.53
CA ALA A 237 -26.15 6.38 -19.26
C ALA A 237 -26.79 5.49 -18.18
N ASP A 238 -27.67 4.55 -18.56
CA ASP A 238 -28.32 3.65 -17.60
C ASP A 238 -27.32 2.69 -16.94
N ALA A 239 -26.38 2.16 -17.73
CA ALA A 239 -25.32 1.29 -17.21
C ALA A 239 -24.36 2.06 -16.31
N ASP A 240 -24.02 3.30 -16.69
CA ASP A 240 -23.17 4.17 -15.89
C ASP A 240 -23.85 4.51 -14.55
N ALA A 241 -25.13 4.87 -14.55
CA ALA A 241 -25.91 5.11 -13.34
C ALA A 241 -26.00 3.87 -12.42
N ALA A 242 -26.26 2.69 -13.00
CA ALA A 242 -26.33 1.45 -12.23
C ALA A 242 -24.99 1.10 -11.57
N VAL A 243 -23.87 1.22 -12.30
CA VAL A 243 -22.53 0.99 -11.74
C VAL A 243 -22.19 2.04 -10.68
N GLN A 244 -22.60 3.29 -10.88
CA GLN A 244 -22.36 4.39 -9.93
C GLN A 244 -23.07 4.11 -8.59
N GLN A 245 -24.32 3.67 -8.67
CA GLN A 245 -25.10 3.27 -7.49
C GLN A 245 -24.48 2.04 -6.81
N ALA A 246 -24.13 1.00 -7.58
CA ALA A 246 -23.55 -0.23 -7.04
C ALA A 246 -22.21 0.02 -6.32
N MET A 247 -21.33 0.82 -6.92
CA MET A 247 -20.04 1.15 -6.31
C MET A 247 -20.19 2.04 -5.09
N THR A 248 -21.10 3.02 -5.11
CA THR A 248 -21.37 3.84 -3.92
C THR A 248 -21.90 2.98 -2.77
N ALA A 249 -22.83 2.06 -3.03
CA ALA A 249 -23.33 1.12 -2.03
C ALA A 249 -22.24 0.19 -1.49
N ALA A 250 -21.31 -0.25 -2.34
CA ALA A 250 -20.19 -1.08 -1.92
C ALA A 250 -19.24 -0.34 -0.96
N VAL A 251 -18.89 0.92 -1.27
CA VAL A 251 -18.08 1.76 -0.39
C VAL A 251 -18.76 1.95 0.98
N VAL A 252 -20.06 2.26 0.97
CA VAL A 252 -20.87 2.42 2.20
C VAL A 252 -20.84 1.14 3.02
N THR A 253 -21.10 0.00 2.40
CA THR A 253 -21.11 -1.31 3.08
C THR A 253 -19.75 -1.59 3.72
N VAL A 254 -18.65 -1.30 3.02
CA VAL A 254 -17.29 -1.49 3.57
C VAL A 254 -17.08 -0.61 4.81
N LEU A 255 -17.45 0.67 4.76
CA LEU A 255 -17.30 1.58 5.89
C LEU A 255 -18.14 1.15 7.10
N GLU A 256 -19.38 0.70 6.88
CA GLU A 256 -20.21 0.14 7.96
C GLU A 256 -19.58 -1.11 8.59
N GLN A 257 -19.03 -2.01 7.78
CA GLN A 257 -18.34 -3.22 8.29
C GLN A 257 -17.06 -2.88 9.06
N LEU A 258 -16.41 -1.76 8.74
CA LEU A 258 -15.24 -1.23 9.45
C LEU A 258 -15.64 -0.38 10.69
N GLY A 259 -16.94 -0.27 10.99
CA GLY A 259 -17.45 0.31 12.23
C GLY A 259 -17.77 1.82 12.15
N PHE A 260 -17.81 2.40 10.95
CA PHE A 260 -18.23 3.78 10.77
C PHE A 260 -19.76 3.92 10.81
N VAL A 261 -20.24 5.05 11.33
CA VAL A 261 -21.66 5.43 11.26
C VAL A 261 -21.92 6.11 9.93
N VAL A 262 -22.75 5.49 9.09
CA VAL A 262 -23.05 5.96 7.74
C VAL A 262 -24.55 6.13 7.56
N GLU A 263 -24.98 7.29 7.05
CA GLU A 263 -26.39 7.61 6.81
C GLU A 263 -26.61 8.15 5.39
N PRO A 264 -27.75 7.88 4.73
CA PRO A 264 -28.07 8.49 3.45
C PRO A 264 -28.07 10.02 3.53
N TYR A 265 -27.45 10.70 2.55
CA TYR A 265 -27.30 12.15 2.55
C TYR A 265 -27.59 12.78 1.19
N GLY A 266 -28.56 13.70 1.18
CA GLY A 266 -28.93 14.47 0.00
C GLY A 266 -29.64 13.68 -1.10
N ALA A 267 -30.09 14.37 -2.14
CA ALA A 267 -30.84 13.78 -3.26
C ALA A 267 -29.95 13.07 -4.30
N ALA A 268 -28.63 13.30 -4.26
CA ALA A 268 -27.67 12.81 -5.25
C ALA A 268 -27.10 11.41 -4.92
N GLY A 269 -27.63 10.72 -3.91
CA GLY A 269 -27.19 9.37 -3.51
C GLY A 269 -25.87 9.34 -2.73
N GLY A 270 -25.46 10.47 -2.15
CA GLY A 270 -24.33 10.53 -1.22
C GLY A 270 -24.67 9.93 0.13
N HIS A 271 -23.65 9.60 0.91
CA HIS A 271 -23.81 9.06 2.26
C HIS A 271 -22.91 9.82 3.23
N LEU A 272 -23.45 10.28 4.34
CA LEU A 272 -22.73 11.01 5.37
C LEU A 272 -22.09 10.01 6.34
N VAL A 273 -20.79 10.12 6.52
CA VAL A 273 -20.02 9.45 7.56
C VAL A 273 -19.75 10.46 8.66
N THR A 274 -20.07 10.10 9.90
CA THR A 274 -19.81 10.96 11.06
C THR A 274 -18.80 10.32 11.99
N ALA A 275 -18.12 11.13 12.80
CA ALA A 275 -17.29 10.61 13.87
C ALA A 275 -18.21 9.89 14.85
N SER A 276 -18.03 8.57 15.00
CA SER A 276 -18.69 7.81 16.05
C SER A 276 -18.38 8.50 17.37
N GLY A 277 -19.39 9.00 18.09
CA GLY A 277 -19.19 9.71 19.36
C GLY A 277 -18.36 8.85 20.31
N ARG A 278 -17.07 9.17 20.45
CA ARG A 278 -16.18 8.61 21.46
C ARG A 278 -16.44 9.28 22.80
#